data_AF-A0A7V6AK41-F1
#
_entry.id   AF-A0A7V6AK41-F1
#
_cell.length_a   1.000
_cell.length_b   1.000
_cell.length_c   1.000
_cell.angle_alpha   90.00
_cell.angle_beta   90.00
_cell.angle_gamma   90.00
#
_symmetry.space_group_name_H-M   'P 1'
#
loop_
_entity.id
_entity.type
_entity.pdbx_description
1 polymer ?
#
loop_
_entity_poly.entity_id
_entity_poly.type
_entity_poly.pdbx_seq_one_letter_code
_entity_poly.pdbx_strand_id
1 'polypeptide(L)'
;KDFVTHRNNGMAPRIISPVIVPETMSASKLLRILLQECKSLAVVVDEFGGTAGIVTTEDIIEEIFGEIEDEHDTEQYVEKQISENQFLFSARLSIEHINSRYHLSLPVSEEYETLAGFILYHLQRIPHPNETIIIAPFEIKIIKAGKNKIELVSLTRLAPPPA
;
A
#
# COMPACT_ATOMS: atom_id res chain seq x y z
N LYS A 1 -6.80 8.10 35.00
CA LYS A 1 -5.94 8.96 34.16
C LYS A 1 -6.48 8.84 32.75
N ASP A 2 -7.37 9.75 32.37
CA ASP A 2 -8.09 9.68 31.10
C ASP A 2 -7.18 10.20 29.98
N PHE A 3 -6.59 9.27 29.23
CA PHE A 3 -5.66 9.57 28.13
C PHE A 3 -6.34 10.30 26.95
N VAL A 4 -7.67 10.38 26.91
CA VAL A 4 -8.44 10.88 25.76
C VAL A 4 -8.92 12.33 25.93
N THR A 5 -8.70 12.96 27.08
CA THR A 5 -9.17 14.33 27.35
C THR A 5 -8.02 15.32 27.53
N HIS A 6 -7.30 15.60 26.44
CA HIS A 6 -6.68 16.91 26.26
C HIS A 6 -7.36 17.62 25.09
N ARG A 7 -8.36 18.45 25.43
CA ARG A 7 -8.86 19.50 24.54
C ARG A 7 -7.81 20.60 24.46
N ASN A 8 -7.12 20.74 23.32
CA ASN A 8 -6.60 22.03 22.87
C ASN A 8 -6.38 22.04 21.35
N ASN A 9 -6.90 23.10 20.70
CA ASN A 9 -6.86 23.45 19.28
C ASN A 9 -7.59 22.55 18.26
N GLY A 10 -8.91 22.74 18.14
CA GLY A 10 -9.63 22.66 16.84
C GLY A 10 -9.80 21.29 16.16
N MET A 11 -9.08 20.25 16.57
CA MET A 11 -9.25 18.89 16.04
C MET A 11 -9.97 18.02 17.07
N ALA A 12 -11.16 17.54 16.71
CA ALA A 12 -11.83 16.50 17.48
C ALA A 12 -10.94 15.24 17.53
N PRO A 13 -10.87 14.51 18.66
CA PRO A 13 -10.15 13.24 18.71
C PRO A 13 -10.76 12.29 17.66
N ARG A 14 -9.97 11.92 16.65
CA ARG A 14 -10.39 11.01 15.60
C ARG A 14 -10.07 9.58 16.02
N ILE A 15 -11.04 8.95 16.68
CA ILE A 15 -10.97 7.53 17.01
C ILE A 15 -11.27 6.74 15.73
N ILE A 16 -10.32 5.91 15.31
CA ILE A 16 -10.45 5.07 14.12
C ILE A 16 -10.72 3.64 14.58
N SER A 17 -11.78 3.02 14.06
CA SER A 17 -12.04 1.61 14.31
C SER A 17 -10.93 0.75 13.64
N PRO A 18 -10.27 -0.14 14.41
CA PRO A 18 -9.24 -1.01 13.87
C PRO A 18 -9.85 -2.20 13.12
N VAL A 19 -9.08 -2.77 12.20
CA VAL A 19 -9.37 -4.11 11.68
C VAL A 19 -9.02 -5.11 12.78
N ILE A 20 -9.93 -6.02 13.11
CA ILE A 20 -9.71 -7.06 14.13
C ILE A 20 -9.69 -8.42 13.44
N VAL A 21 -8.65 -9.21 13.67
CA VAL A 21 -8.45 -10.52 13.02
C VAL A 21 -7.96 -11.58 13.99
N PRO A 22 -8.31 -12.87 13.80
CA PRO A 22 -7.77 -13.95 14.62
C PRO A 22 -6.29 -14.21 14.29
N GLU A 23 -5.51 -14.66 15.28
CA GLU A 23 -4.10 -15.04 15.12
C GLU A 23 -3.88 -16.15 14.07
N THR A 24 -4.90 -16.96 13.80
CA THR A 24 -4.86 -18.04 12.82
C THR A 24 -5.05 -17.57 11.37
N MET A 25 -5.30 -16.27 11.13
CA MET A 25 -5.44 -15.72 9.79
C MET A 25 -4.09 -15.67 9.06
N SER A 26 -4.06 -16.12 7.81
CA SER A 26 -2.83 -16.04 7.00
C SER A 26 -2.45 -14.59 6.68
N ALA A 27 -1.13 -14.32 6.68
CA ALA A 27 -0.55 -13.02 6.32
C ALA A 27 -1.08 -12.49 4.98
N SER A 28 -1.16 -13.34 3.95
CA SER A 28 -1.68 -12.95 2.63
C SER A 28 -3.15 -12.49 2.67
N LYS A 29 -3.98 -13.12 3.51
CA LYS A 29 -5.38 -12.73 3.66
C LYS A 29 -5.48 -11.41 4.42
N LEU A 30 -4.68 -11.25 5.47
CA LEU A 30 -4.64 -10.01 6.24
C LEU A 30 -4.15 -8.81 5.40
N LEU A 31 -3.10 -9.00 4.61
CA LEU A 31 -2.60 -7.99 3.66
C LEU A 31 -3.72 -7.51 2.73
N ARG A 32 -4.48 -8.46 2.15
CA ARG A 32 -5.61 -8.14 1.27
C ARG A 32 -6.66 -7.29 1.98
N ILE A 33 -7.02 -7.63 3.21
CA ILE A 33 -8.00 -6.85 4.00
C ILE A 33 -7.49 -5.44 4.25
N LEU A 34 -6.25 -5.29 4.73
CA LEU A 34 -5.66 -3.98 5.04
C LEU A 34 -5.55 -3.09 3.79
N LEU A 35 -5.12 -3.65 2.66
CA LEU A 35 -5.03 -2.91 1.40
C LEU A 35 -6.42 -2.53 0.86
N GLN A 36 -7.42 -3.41 0.94
CA GLN A 36 -8.78 -3.13 0.46
C GLN A 36 -9.50 -2.09 1.31
N GLU A 37 -9.30 -2.09 2.63
CA GLU A 37 -9.88 -1.09 3.53
C GLU A 37 -9.05 0.19 3.64
N CYS A 38 -7.95 0.27 2.89
CA CYS A 38 -6.96 1.34 2.99
C CYS A 38 -6.46 1.56 4.43
N LYS A 39 -6.42 0.52 5.25
CA LYS A 39 -5.89 0.52 6.62
C LYS A 39 -4.42 0.10 6.63
N SER A 40 -3.69 0.49 7.68
CA SER A 40 -2.28 0.12 7.86
C SER A 40 -2.04 -0.73 9.11
N LEU A 41 -3.05 -0.92 9.95
CA LEU A 41 -2.93 -1.59 11.25
C LEU A 41 -4.13 -2.51 11.51
N ALA A 42 -3.83 -3.70 12.03
CA ALA A 42 -4.81 -4.63 12.58
C ALA A 42 -4.49 -4.98 14.03
N VAL A 43 -5.54 -5.26 14.80
CA VAL A 43 -5.47 -5.87 16.14
C VAL A 43 -5.68 -7.36 15.97
N VAL A 44 -4.77 -8.15 16.52
CA VAL A 44 -4.80 -9.61 16.48
C VAL A 44 -5.41 -10.12 17.79
N VAL A 45 -6.40 -11.00 17.68
CA VAL A 45 -7.07 -11.62 18.83
C VAL A 45 -6.75 -13.12 18.92
N ASP A 46 -6.64 -13.59 20.16
CA ASP A 46 -6.49 -15.01 20.48
C ASP A 46 -7.85 -15.75 20.44
N GLU A 47 -7.82 -17.06 20.68
CA GLU A 47 -9.00 -17.93 20.68
C GLU A 47 -10.01 -17.65 21.80
N PHE A 48 -9.62 -16.91 22.84
CA PHE A 48 -10.46 -16.53 23.97
C PHE A 48 -11.01 -15.10 23.84
N GLY A 49 -10.70 -14.40 22.74
CA GLY A 49 -11.07 -13.01 22.50
C GLY A 49 -10.20 -11.99 23.25
N GLY A 50 -9.07 -12.43 23.80
CA GLY A 50 -8.01 -11.58 24.29
C GLY A 50 -7.20 -10.97 23.15
N THR A 51 -6.47 -9.89 23.42
CA THR A 51 -5.56 -9.28 22.44
C THR A 51 -4.24 -10.04 22.44
N ALA A 52 -3.92 -10.71 21.34
CA ALA A 52 -2.63 -11.33 21.12
C ALA A 52 -1.57 -10.29 20.73
N GLY A 53 -1.95 -9.26 19.97
CA GLY A 53 -1.05 -8.19 19.57
C GLY A 53 -1.62 -7.21 18.54
N ILE A 54 -0.74 -6.45 17.90
CA ILE A 54 -1.02 -5.60 16.75
C ILE A 54 -0.05 -5.95 15.62
N VAL A 55 -0.45 -5.69 14.38
CA VAL A 55 0.39 -5.91 13.21
C VAL A 55 0.15 -4.80 12.19
N THR A 56 1.21 -4.38 11.51
CA THR A 56 1.16 -3.36 10.46
C THR A 56 1.20 -3.96 9.07
N THR A 57 0.82 -3.18 8.06
CA THR A 57 0.90 -3.62 6.66
C THR A 57 2.35 -3.88 6.25
N GLU A 58 3.27 -3.08 6.77
CA GLU A 58 4.71 -3.19 6.58
C GLU A 58 5.24 -4.53 7.11
N ASP A 59 4.89 -4.92 8.34
CA ASP A 59 5.30 -6.21 8.94
C ASP A 59 4.82 -7.40 8.09
N ILE A 60 3.58 -7.33 7.59
CA ILE A 60 2.98 -8.40 6.78
C ILE A 60 3.68 -8.53 5.43
N ILE A 61 4.08 -7.40 4.84
CA ILE A 61 4.79 -7.40 3.57
C ILE A 61 6.17 -8.02 3.74
N GLU A 62 6.89 -7.66 4.80
CA GLU A 62 8.20 -8.23 5.12
C GLU A 62 8.12 -9.75 5.34
N GLU A 63 7.09 -10.23 6.04
CA GLU A 63 6.88 -11.67 6.24
C GLU A 63 6.59 -12.42 4.93
N ILE A 64 5.89 -11.80 3.97
CA ILE A 64 5.50 -12.45 2.71
C ILE A 64 6.62 -12.38 1.66
N PHE A 65 7.33 -11.26 1.59
CA PHE A 65 8.24 -10.93 0.49
C PHE A 65 9.69 -10.70 0.91
N GLY A 66 10.00 -10.77 2.21
CA GLY A 66 11.31 -10.42 2.74
C GLY A 66 11.58 -8.92 2.76
N GLU A 67 12.85 -8.54 2.94
CA GLU A 67 13.26 -7.14 2.84
C GLU A 67 13.09 -6.64 1.41
N ILE A 68 12.28 -5.60 1.22
CA ILE A 68 12.10 -4.95 -0.10
C ILE A 68 13.36 -4.13 -0.50
N GLU A 69 14.35 -4.02 0.40
CA GLU A 69 15.57 -3.24 0.23
C GLU A 69 16.78 -4.10 -0.14
N ASP A 70 16.70 -4.96 -1.16
CA ASP A 70 17.92 -5.57 -1.70
C ASP A 70 18.35 -4.95 -3.04
N GLU A 71 19.59 -4.49 -3.05
CA GLU A 71 20.33 -3.95 -4.18
C GLU A 71 21.06 -5.07 -4.95
N HIS A 72 21.05 -6.29 -4.43
CA HIS A 72 21.81 -7.43 -4.92
C HIS A 72 21.00 -8.68 -5.27
N ASP A 73 19.69 -8.73 -4.96
CA ASP A 73 18.87 -9.87 -5.37
C ASP A 73 18.31 -9.70 -6.79
N THR A 74 18.77 -10.59 -7.67
CA THR A 74 18.26 -10.80 -9.02
C THR A 74 16.85 -11.42 -9.08
N GLU A 75 16.09 -11.47 -7.97
CA GLU A 75 14.82 -12.18 -7.90
C GLU A 75 13.62 -11.25 -7.63
N GLN A 76 12.85 -10.99 -8.70
CA GLN A 76 11.47 -10.48 -8.75
C GLN A 76 11.07 -9.35 -7.78
N TYR A 77 10.98 -8.13 -8.33
CA TYR A 77 10.24 -7.03 -7.71
C TYR A 77 8.85 -7.46 -7.22
N VAL A 78 8.43 -6.95 -6.06
CA VAL A 78 7.07 -7.18 -5.53
C VAL A 78 6.03 -6.82 -6.58
N GLU A 79 5.26 -7.81 -7.01
CA GLU A 79 4.28 -7.67 -8.07
C GLU A 79 3.13 -8.64 -7.82
N LYS A 80 2.00 -8.14 -7.31
CA LYS A 80 0.87 -8.99 -6.91
C LYS A 80 -0.48 -8.33 -7.20
N GLN A 81 -1.38 -9.09 -7.82
CA GLN A 81 -2.77 -8.69 -7.94
C GLN A 81 -3.53 -9.05 -6.65
N ILE A 82 -4.10 -8.04 -5.98
CA ILE A 82 -4.83 -8.16 -4.71
C ILE A 82 -6.32 -8.43 -4.95
N SER A 83 -6.85 -7.81 -6.00
CA SER A 83 -8.20 -8.05 -6.54
C SER A 83 -8.24 -7.68 -8.02
N GLU A 84 -9.40 -7.81 -8.67
CA GLU A 84 -9.57 -7.48 -10.09
C GLU A 84 -9.02 -6.09 -10.46
N ASN A 85 -9.25 -5.09 -9.61
CA ASN A 85 -8.88 -3.69 -9.88
C ASN A 85 -7.79 -3.15 -8.95
N GLN A 86 -7.23 -3.96 -8.04
CA GLN A 86 -6.25 -3.50 -7.05
C GLN A 86 -4.99 -4.34 -7.11
N PHE A 87 -3.85 -3.67 -7.20
CA PHE A 87 -2.53 -4.26 -7.37
C PHE A 87 -1.56 -3.71 -6.33
N LEU A 88 -0.58 -4.53 -5.95
CA LEU A 88 0.55 -4.15 -5.12
C LEU A 88 1.82 -4.28 -5.96
N PHE A 89 2.50 -3.16 -6.14
CA PHE A 89 3.64 -3.06 -7.04
C PHE A 89 4.83 -2.39 -6.37
N SER A 90 6.01 -2.95 -6.59
CA SER A 90 7.26 -2.23 -6.42
C SER A 90 7.25 -1.02 -7.35
N ALA A 91 7.64 0.13 -6.81
CA ALA A 91 7.72 1.35 -7.59
C ALA A 91 8.87 1.31 -8.62
N ARG A 92 9.76 0.30 -8.55
CA ARG A 92 10.84 0.07 -9.53
C ARG A 92 10.36 -0.62 -10.81
N LEU A 93 9.14 -1.16 -10.84
CA LEU A 93 8.59 -1.78 -12.05
C LEU A 93 8.46 -0.74 -13.17
N SER A 94 8.83 -1.13 -14.39
CA SER A 94 8.63 -0.29 -15.57
C SER A 94 7.15 -0.21 -15.93
N ILE A 95 6.74 0.95 -16.45
CA ILE A 95 5.36 1.17 -16.90
C ILE A 95 4.99 0.20 -18.03
N GLU A 96 5.92 -0.04 -18.95
CA GLU A 96 5.72 -0.99 -20.06
C GLU A 96 5.48 -2.42 -19.57
N HIS A 97 6.27 -2.88 -18.58
CA HIS A 97 6.07 -4.20 -17.97
C HIS A 97 4.70 -4.31 -17.30
N ILE A 98 4.31 -3.31 -16.51
CA ILE A 98 2.98 -3.28 -15.87
C ILE A 98 1.87 -3.32 -16.91
N ASN A 99 1.97 -2.52 -17.97
CA ASN A 99 0.96 -2.46 -19.03
C ASN A 99 0.84 -3.75 -19.83
N SER A 100 1.97 -4.34 -20.19
CA SER A 100 1.99 -5.60 -20.95
C SER A 100 1.40 -6.77 -20.16
N ARG A 101 1.65 -6.83 -18.85
CA ARG A 101 1.23 -7.95 -18.00
C ARG A 101 -0.17 -7.80 -17.42
N TYR A 102 -0.59 -6.58 -17.08
CA TYR A 102 -1.85 -6.30 -16.38
C TYR A 102 -2.88 -5.53 -17.21
N HIS A 103 -2.53 -5.11 -18.43
CA HIS A 103 -3.42 -4.37 -19.33
C HIS A 103 -4.00 -3.09 -18.71
N LEU A 104 -3.19 -2.41 -17.88
CA LEU A 104 -3.63 -1.22 -17.14
C LEU A 104 -3.63 0.05 -17.99
N SER A 105 -2.85 0.11 -19.07
CA SER A 105 -2.75 1.32 -19.92
C SER A 105 -2.34 2.57 -19.15
N LEU A 106 -1.43 2.42 -18.18
CA LEU A 106 -0.71 3.54 -17.57
C LEU A 106 -0.03 4.38 -18.67
N PRO A 107 -0.07 5.73 -18.58
CA PRO A 107 0.58 6.58 -19.58
C PRO A 107 2.07 6.27 -19.72
N VAL A 108 2.56 6.21 -20.97
CA VAL A 108 3.99 6.06 -21.29
C VAL A 108 4.52 7.40 -21.77
N SER A 109 5.74 7.76 -21.37
CA SER A 109 6.40 9.02 -21.71
C SER A 109 7.92 8.83 -21.74
N GLU A 110 8.64 9.69 -22.47
CA GLU A 110 10.11 9.74 -22.41
C GLU A 110 10.63 10.33 -21.10
N GLU A 111 9.77 11.02 -20.35
CA GLU A 111 10.11 11.69 -19.07
C GLU A 111 10.22 10.72 -17.88
N TYR A 112 9.70 9.50 -18.02
CA TYR A 112 9.72 8.50 -16.94
C TYR A 112 9.61 7.08 -17.49
N GLU A 113 10.32 6.14 -16.86
CA GLU A 113 10.30 4.73 -17.24
C GLU A 113 9.59 3.83 -16.21
N THR A 114 9.68 4.21 -14.92
CA THR A 114 9.21 3.40 -13.78
C THR A 114 7.95 3.98 -13.14
N LEU A 115 7.25 3.16 -12.36
CA LEU A 115 6.10 3.59 -11.57
C LEU A 115 6.46 4.70 -10.57
N ALA A 116 7.64 4.64 -9.95
CA ALA A 116 8.17 5.73 -9.13
C ALA A 116 8.35 7.01 -9.95
N GLY A 117 8.97 6.91 -11.13
CA GLY A 117 9.18 8.04 -12.03
C GLY A 117 7.86 8.69 -12.44
N PHE A 118 6.86 7.88 -12.81
CA PHE A 118 5.51 8.33 -13.13
C PHE A 118 4.86 9.11 -11.98
N ILE A 119 4.94 8.60 -10.74
CA ILE A 119 4.37 9.27 -9.56
C ILE A 119 5.11 10.59 -9.28
N LEU A 120 6.44 10.58 -9.31
CA LEU A 120 7.25 11.77 -9.04
C LEU A 120 7.06 12.84 -10.12
N TYR A 121 6.90 12.45 -11.39
CA TYR A 121 6.58 13.38 -12.48
C TYR A 121 5.27 14.14 -12.23
N HIS A 122 4.24 13.48 -11.71
CA HIS A 122 2.97 14.13 -11.42
C HIS A 122 2.99 14.95 -10.12
N LEU A 123 3.69 14.47 -9.09
CA LEU A 123 3.68 15.12 -7.77
C LEU A 123 4.76 16.19 -7.58
N GLN A 124 5.85 16.13 -8.34
CA GLN A 124 7.04 16.99 -8.20
C GLN A 124 7.67 16.93 -6.78
N ARG A 125 7.38 15.87 -6.02
CA ARG A 125 7.94 15.57 -4.69
C ARG A 125 7.80 14.09 -4.36
N ILE A 126 8.55 13.63 -3.37
CA ILE A 126 8.36 12.30 -2.79
C ILE A 126 7.14 12.34 -1.85
N PRO A 127 6.14 11.47 -2.05
CA PRO A 127 4.98 11.40 -1.17
C PRO A 127 5.28 10.69 0.16
N HIS A 128 4.47 10.96 1.17
CA HIS A 128 4.60 10.30 2.47
C HIS A 128 3.96 8.90 2.46
N PRO A 129 4.44 7.96 3.30
CA PRO A 129 3.73 6.71 3.54
C PRO A 129 2.27 6.95 3.92
N ASN A 130 1.37 6.10 3.45
CA ASN A 130 -0.08 6.19 3.57
C ASN A 130 -0.75 7.36 2.83
N GLU A 131 -0.01 8.18 2.09
CA GLU A 131 -0.59 9.18 1.21
C GLU A 131 -1.34 8.50 0.05
N THR A 132 -2.49 9.05 -0.32
CA THR A 132 -3.32 8.57 -1.45
C THR A 132 -3.42 9.65 -2.50
N ILE A 133 -3.08 9.30 -3.74
CA ILE A 133 -2.93 10.22 -4.87
C ILE A 133 -3.85 9.75 -5.98
N ILE A 134 -4.57 10.68 -6.62
CA ILE A 134 -5.40 10.35 -7.79
C ILE A 134 -4.69 10.85 -9.03
N ILE A 135 -4.29 9.91 -9.89
CA ILE A 135 -3.85 10.18 -11.26
C ILE A 135 -4.80 9.39 -12.15
N ALA A 136 -5.90 10.04 -12.55
CA ALA A 136 -7.01 9.37 -13.21
C ALA A 136 -6.55 8.55 -14.43
N PRO A 137 -7.05 7.30 -14.60
CA PRO A 137 -8.14 6.66 -13.84
C PRO A 137 -7.70 5.89 -12.58
N PHE A 138 -6.51 6.15 -12.06
CA PHE A 138 -5.92 5.41 -10.94
C PHE A 138 -5.95 6.20 -9.64
N GLU A 139 -6.21 5.47 -8.55
CA GLU A 139 -5.84 5.84 -7.20
C GLU A 139 -4.55 5.09 -6.83
N ILE A 140 -3.59 5.82 -6.27
CA ILE A 140 -2.27 5.31 -5.90
C ILE A 140 -2.10 5.57 -4.41
N LYS A 141 -2.09 4.51 -3.60
CA LYS A 141 -1.74 4.59 -2.18
C LYS A 141 -0.27 4.25 -2.00
N ILE A 142 0.48 5.14 -1.37
CA ILE A 142 1.87 4.90 -1.01
C ILE A 142 1.91 3.96 0.19
N ILE A 143 2.45 2.76 0.00
CA ILE A 143 2.56 1.78 1.08
C ILE A 143 3.88 1.97 1.82
N LYS A 144 4.99 2.04 1.08
CA LYS A 144 6.32 2.28 1.64
C LYS A 144 7.07 3.31 0.80
N ALA A 145 7.59 4.32 1.47
CA ALA A 145 8.46 5.34 0.87
C ALA A 145 9.56 5.69 1.87
N GLY A 146 10.80 5.67 1.40
CA GLY A 146 11.96 6.16 2.12
C GLY A 146 12.16 7.66 1.91
N LYS A 147 13.28 8.19 2.41
CA LYS A 147 13.60 9.62 2.32
C LYS A 147 13.70 10.12 0.87
N ASN A 148 14.25 9.29 -0.01
CA ASN A 148 14.62 9.67 -1.38
C ASN A 148 13.97 8.78 -2.46
N LYS A 149 13.15 7.80 -2.07
CA LYS A 149 12.59 6.80 -2.99
C LYS A 149 11.19 6.38 -2.57
N ILE A 150 10.34 6.11 -3.56
CA ILE A 150 9.11 5.35 -3.38
C ILE A 150 9.49 3.88 -3.55
N GLU A 151 9.06 3.01 -2.65
CA GLU A 151 9.45 1.59 -2.67
C GLU A 151 8.28 0.72 -3.13
N LEU A 152 7.10 0.94 -2.55
CA LEU A 152 5.94 0.08 -2.75
C LEU A 152 4.65 0.90 -2.78
N VAL A 153 3.78 0.59 -3.74
CA VAL A 153 2.49 1.27 -3.91
C VAL A 153 1.36 0.27 -4.13
N SER A 154 0.18 0.63 -3.66
CA SER A 154 -1.06 0.00 -4.07
C SER A 154 -1.70 0.85 -5.16
N LEU A 155 -1.93 0.24 -6.33
CA LEU A 155 -2.56 0.87 -7.48
C LEU A 155 -3.97 0.32 -7.61
N THR A 156 -4.97 1.20 -7.53
CA THR A 156 -6.39 0.85 -7.69
C THR A 156 -6.95 1.55 -8.93
N ARG A 157 -7.56 0.79 -9.83
CA ARG A 157 -8.28 1.33 -10.98
C ARG A 157 -9.69 1.77 -10.54
N LEU A 158 -10.02 3.05 -10.70
CA LEU A 158 -11.28 3.64 -10.22
C LEU A 158 -12.48 3.39 -11.15
N ALA A 159 -12.24 3.07 -12.42
CA ALA A 159 -13.29 2.75 -13.39
C ALA A 159 -12.88 1.52 -14.22
N PRO A 160 -13.77 0.54 -14.43
CA PRO A 160 -13.48 -0.61 -15.29
C PRO A 160 -13.15 -0.14 -16.71
N PRO A 161 -12.34 -0.90 -17.48
CA PRO A 161 -12.16 -0.61 -18.90
C PRO A 161 -13.53 -0.55 -19.58
N PRO A 162 -13.78 0.43 -20.47
CA PRO A 162 -15.01 0.40 -21.26
C PRO A 162 -15.07 -0.94 -22.00
N ALA A 163 -16.26 -1.56 -21.96
CA ALA A 163 -16.56 -2.83 -22.61
C ALA A 163 -16.44 -2.75 -24.15
#